data_AF-A0A0D8IVL6-F1
#
_entry.id   AF-A0A0D8IVL6-F1
#
_cell.length_a   1.000
_cell.length_b   1.000
_cell.length_c   1.000
_cell.angle_alpha   90.00
_cell.angle_beta   90.00
_cell.angle_gamma   90.00
#
_symmetry.space_group_name_H-M   'P 1'
#
loop_
_entity.id
_entity.type
_entity.pdbx_description
1 polymer ?
#
loop_
_entity_poly.entity_id
_entity_poly.type
_entity_poly.pdbx_seq_one_letter_code
_entity_poly.pdbx_strand_id
1 'polypeptide(L)'
;MTNVVLVRHEADYGFGNYLFETPVDLKKGQRVRVKTRRGESDAIVMHDSAKVDENALAMMVTACHASLPLAPVISVYSFIPVGRGVKNM
;
A
#
# COMPACT_ATOMS: atom_id res chain seq x y z
N MET A 1 -12.79 12.51 3.20
CA MET A 1 -11.67 12.22 2.29
C MET A 1 -10.92 11.03 2.84
N THR A 2 -10.76 9.98 2.04
CA THR A 2 -10.09 8.71 2.42
C THR A 2 -8.75 8.65 1.72
N ASN A 3 -7.68 8.31 2.43
CA ASN A 3 -6.37 8.13 1.82
C ASN A 3 -6.21 6.67 1.39
N VAL A 4 -6.11 6.45 0.09
CA VAL A 4 -6.10 5.11 -0.50
C VAL A 4 -4.77 4.81 -1.16
N VAL A 5 -4.44 3.52 -1.23
CA VAL A 5 -3.25 3.02 -1.90
C VAL A 5 -3.56 1.73 -2.65
N LEU A 6 -2.98 1.60 -3.84
CA LEU A 6 -2.95 0.34 -4.58
C LEU A 6 -1.65 -0.39 -4.26
N VAL A 7 -1.77 -1.64 -3.86
CA VAL A 7 -0.63 -2.51 -3.57
C VAL A 7 -0.71 -3.80 -4.35
N ARG A 8 0.44 -4.45 -4.54
CA ARG A 8 0.54 -5.81 -5.05
C ARG A 8 1.16 -6.69 -3.99
N HIS A 9 0.52 -7.79 -3.64
CA HIS A 9 1.09 -8.78 -2.72
C HIS A 9 2.35 -9.39 -3.33
N GLU A 10 3.41 -9.54 -2.54
CA GLU A 10 4.68 -10.09 -3.05
C GLU A 10 4.58 -11.60 -3.36
N ALA A 11 3.71 -12.31 -2.64
CA ALA A 11 3.46 -13.73 -2.87
C ALA A 11 2.59 -13.99 -4.12
N ASP A 12 1.89 -12.97 -4.62
CA ASP A 12 1.08 -13.08 -5.83
C ASP A 12 1.94 -12.72 -7.03
N TYR A 13 2.43 -13.74 -7.74
CA TYR A 13 2.98 -13.60 -9.10
C TYR A 13 1.90 -13.18 -10.14
N GLY A 14 0.65 -13.02 -9.71
CA GLY A 14 -0.46 -12.52 -10.51
C GLY A 14 -0.55 -10.99 -10.56
N PHE A 15 -1.25 -10.49 -11.59
CA PHE A 15 -1.40 -9.06 -11.89
C PHE A 15 -2.40 -8.30 -10.99
N GLY A 16 -2.80 -8.86 -9.84
CA GLY A 16 -3.81 -8.26 -8.98
C GLY A 16 -3.28 -7.04 -8.23
N ASN A 17 -3.80 -5.84 -8.55
CA ASN A 17 -3.66 -4.68 -7.68
C ASN A 17 -4.83 -4.67 -6.69
N TYR A 18 -4.51 -4.47 -5.41
CA TYR A 18 -5.47 -4.49 -4.32
C TYR A 18 -5.55 -3.10 -3.68
N LEU A 19 -6.76 -2.65 -3.39
CA LEU A 19 -7.04 -1.33 -2.84
C LEU A 19 -7.12 -1.40 -1.31
N PHE A 20 -6.36 -0.54 -0.64
CA PHE A 20 -6.31 -0.42 0.82
C PHE A 20 -6.45 1.03 1.26
N GLU A 21 -6.87 1.23 2.50
CA GLU A 21 -6.79 2.50 3.20
C GLU A 21 -5.44 2.61 3.92
N THR A 22 -4.83 3.81 3.94
CA THR A 22 -3.55 4.06 4.61
C THR A 22 -3.60 5.31 5.48
N PRO A 23 -3.07 5.27 6.72
CA PRO A 23 -3.02 6.44 7.60
C PRO A 23 -1.91 7.44 7.21
N VAL A 24 -1.00 7.05 6.32
CA VAL A 24 0.17 7.85 5.93
C VAL A 24 0.30 7.94 4.42
N ASP A 25 1.01 8.97 3.95
CA ASP A 25 1.34 9.11 2.54
C ASP A 25 2.42 8.12 2.13
N LEU A 26 2.10 7.29 1.14
CA LEU A 26 2.96 6.24 0.62
C LEU A 26 3.44 6.58 -0.79
N LYS A 27 4.66 6.17 -1.11
CA LYS A 27 5.29 6.33 -2.42
C LYS A 27 5.37 5.02 -3.15
N LYS A 28 5.22 5.08 -4.47
CA LYS A 28 5.43 3.94 -5.37
C LYS A 28 6.76 3.23 -5.06
N GLY A 29 6.72 1.91 -5.00
CA GLY A 29 7.87 1.05 -4.73
C GLY A 29 8.17 0.84 -3.24
N GLN A 30 7.49 1.55 -2.33
CA GLN A 30 7.61 1.26 -0.90
C GLN A 30 7.02 -0.12 -0.58
N ARG A 31 7.71 -0.85 0.30
CA ARG A 31 7.20 -2.10 0.87
C ARG A 31 6.33 -1.77 2.07
N VAL A 32 5.18 -2.40 2.14
CA VAL A 32 4.19 -2.25 3.20
C VAL A 32 3.68 -3.62 3.62
N ARG A 33 3.07 -3.67 4.80
CA ARG A 33 2.35 -4.84 5.29
C ARG A 33 0.89 -4.48 5.40
N VAL A 34 0.02 -5.35 4.90
CA VAL A 34 -1.42 -5.12 4.82
C VAL A 34 -2.21 -6.24 5.47
N LYS A 35 -3.41 -5.94 5.95
CA LYS A 35 -4.31 -6.94 6.55
C LYS A 35 -5.22 -7.56 5.49
N THR A 36 -5.12 -8.86 5.27
CA THR A 36 -5.99 -9.63 4.38
C THR A 36 -6.95 -10.52 5.16
N ARG A 37 -7.90 -11.16 4.46
CA ARG A 37 -8.78 -12.18 5.07
C ARG A 37 -8.03 -13.39 5.62
N ARG A 38 -6.83 -13.68 5.10
CA ARG A 38 -6.01 -14.85 5.48
C ARG A 38 -4.92 -14.52 6.51
N GLY A 39 -4.88 -13.28 7.00
CA GLY A 39 -3.82 -12.77 7.86
C GLY A 39 -3.07 -11.62 7.23
N GLU A 40 -1.88 -11.34 7.72
CA GLU A 40 -1.04 -10.24 7.24
C GLU A 40 -0.21 -10.67 6.03
N SER A 41 0.04 -9.74 5.12
CA SER A 41 0.83 -10.01 3.92
C SER A 41 1.70 -8.82 3.56
N ASP A 42 2.92 -9.11 3.10
CA ASP A 42 3.82 -8.12 2.52
C ASP A 42 3.38 -7.75 1.10
N ALA A 43 3.46 -6.48 0.79
CA ALA A 43 3.02 -5.92 -0.48
C ALA A 43 3.88 -4.72 -0.89
N ILE A 44 3.87 -4.43 -2.19
CA ILE A 44 4.58 -3.30 -2.79
C ILE A 44 3.57 -2.28 -3.27
N VAL A 45 3.80 -1.01 -2.92
CA VAL A 45 2.99 0.12 -3.35
C VAL A 45 3.16 0.34 -4.86
N MET A 46 2.03 0.35 -5.57
CA MET A 46 1.99 0.39 -7.04
C MET A 46 1.97 1.82 -7.60
N HIS A 47 1.31 2.72 -6.88
CA HIS A 47 1.20 4.14 -7.15
C HIS A 47 1.27 4.91 -5.83
N ASP A 48 1.68 6.17 -5.90
CA ASP A 48 1.61 7.06 -4.73
C ASP A 48 0.18 7.05 -4.15
N SER A 49 0.07 7.08 -2.82
CA SER A 49 -1.24 7.16 -2.17
C SER A 49 -1.94 8.45 -2.53
N ALA A 50 -3.27 8.43 -2.53
CA ALA A 50 -4.08 9.57 -2.89
C ALA A 50 -5.25 9.76 -1.91
N LYS A 51 -5.51 11.03 -1.54
CA LYS A 51 -6.72 11.41 -0.84
C LYS A 51 -7.85 11.54 -1.86
N VAL A 52 -8.88 10.73 -1.70
CA VAL A 52 -10.05 10.69 -2.58
C VAL A 52 -11.32 11.08 -1.82
N ASP A 53 -12.26 11.68 -2.54
CA ASP A 53 -13.62 11.90 -2.05
C ASP A 53 -14.45 10.60 -2.12
N GLU A 54 -15.70 10.67 -1.66
CA GLU A 54 -16.59 9.50 -1.59
C GLU A 54 -16.99 8.96 -2.97
N ASN A 55 -17.16 9.83 -3.98
CA ASN A 55 -17.52 9.43 -5.33
C ASN A 55 -16.35 8.72 -6.02
N ALA A 56 -15.15 9.29 -5.92
CA ALA A 56 -13.93 8.68 -6.40
C ALA A 56 -13.64 7.35 -5.68
N LEU A 57 -13.83 7.30 -4.36
CA LEU A 57 -13.70 6.08 -3.58
C LEU A 57 -14.65 4.98 -4.07
N ALA A 58 -15.93 5.30 -4.29
CA ALA A 58 -16.91 4.35 -4.79
C ALA A 58 -16.50 3.76 -6.15
N MET A 59 -16.05 4.61 -7.09
CA MET A 59 -15.54 4.16 -8.39
C MET A 59 -14.33 3.22 -8.25
N MET A 60 -13.38 3.57 -7.38
CA MET A 60 -12.18 2.76 -7.16
C MET A 60 -12.50 1.40 -6.52
N VAL A 61 -13.43 1.37 -5.56
CA VAL A 61 -13.91 0.13 -4.93
C VAL A 61 -14.51 -0.80 -5.98
N THR A 62 -15.34 -0.28 -6.88
CA THR A 62 -15.90 -1.05 -8.00
C THR A 62 -14.81 -1.54 -8.95
N ALA A 63 -13.90 -0.66 -9.38
CA ALA A 63 -12.84 -0.99 -10.33
C ALA A 63 -11.83 -2.02 -9.79
N CYS A 64 -11.59 -2.04 -8.48
CA CYS A 64 -10.64 -2.93 -7.83
C CYS A 64 -11.29 -4.15 -7.17
N HIS A 65 -12.60 -4.35 -7.32
CA HIS A 65 -13.38 -5.39 -6.63
C HIS A 65 -13.15 -5.41 -5.11
N ALA A 66 -12.96 -4.23 -4.52
CA ALA A 66 -12.74 -4.09 -3.08
C ALA A 66 -14.07 -4.09 -2.31
N SER A 67 -14.01 -4.15 -0.98
CA SER A 67 -15.17 -4.01 -0.11
C SER A 67 -14.96 -2.85 0.84
N LEU A 68 -16.06 -2.17 1.20
CA LEU A 68 -16.05 -1.14 2.25
C LEU A 68 -16.43 -1.76 3.61
N PRO A 69 -15.82 -1.31 4.72
CA PRO A 69 -14.67 -0.40 4.76
C PRO A 69 -13.42 -1.06 4.15
N LEU A 70 -12.54 -0.25 3.56
CA LEU A 70 -11.29 -0.76 3.00
C LEU A 70 -10.44 -1.39 4.10
N ALA A 71 -9.71 -2.44 3.74
CA ALA A 71 -8.73 -3.01 4.67
C ALA A 71 -7.57 -2.01 4.88
N PRO A 72 -6.96 -1.99 6.07
CA PRO A 72 -5.89 -1.06 6.37
C PRO A 72 -4.51 -1.57 5.93
N VAL A 73 -3.63 -0.64 5.57
CA VAL A 73 -2.17 -0.78 5.68
C VAL A 73 -1.81 -0.77 7.16
N ILE A 74 -1.09 -1.80 7.62
CA ILE A 74 -0.78 -2.00 9.05
C ILE A 74 0.67 -1.67 9.40
N SER A 75 1.59 -1.66 8.44
CA SER A 75 2.97 -1.26 8.67
C SER A 75 3.65 -0.78 7.38
N VAL A 76 4.63 0.10 7.52
CA VAL A 76 5.50 0.58 6.45
C VAL A 76 6.92 0.15 6.76
N TYR A 77 7.57 -0.52 5.82
CA TYR A 77 8.98 -0.86 5.98
C TYR A 77 9.79 0.43 5.88
N SER A 78 10.26 0.92 7.01
CA SER A 78 11.20 2.03 7.05
C SER A 78 12.54 1.53 6.51
N PHE A 79 13.00 2.09 5.41
CA PHE A 79 14.37 1.87 4.97
C PHE A 79 15.28 2.49 6.03
N ILE A 80 15.86 1.68 6.91
CA ILE A 80 16.97 2.11 7.74
C ILE A 80 18.19 2.06 6.80
N PRO A 81 18.75 3.21 6.35
CA PRO A 81 20.01 3.17 5.64
C PRO A 81 21.06 2.65 6.63
N VAL A 82 21.36 1.36 6.58
CA VAL A 82 22.50 0.79 7.29
C VAL A 82 23.72 1.47 6.66
N GLY A 83 24.37 2.35 7.44
CA GLY A 83 25.36 3.29 6.96
C GLY A 83 26.38 2.64 6.03
N ARG A 84 26.42 3.11 4.78
CA ARG A 84 27.65 3.02 4.00
C ARG A 84 28.69 3.81 4.79
N GLY A 85 29.63 3.10 5.39
CA GLY A 85 30.77 3.70 6.08
C GLY A 85 31.38 4.77 5.19
N VAL A 86 31.34 6.01 5.66
CA VAL A 86 32.09 7.13 5.11
C VAL A 86 33.56 6.78 5.37
N LYS A 87 34.23 6.15 4.40
CA LYS A 87 35.69 6.17 4.36
C LYS A 87 36.08 7.50 3.74
N ASN A 88 36.22 8.52 4.58
CA ASN A 88 37.10 9.64 4.28
C ASN A 88 38.51 9.19 4.66
N MET A 89 39.31 8.83 3.67
CA MET A 89 40.76 8.99 3.64
C MET A 89 41.24 8.92 2.20
#